data_AF-A0A444TZY5-F1
#
_entry.id   AF-A0A444TZY5-F1
#
_cell.length_a   1.000
_cell.length_b   1.000
_cell.length_c   1.000
_cell.angle_alpha   90.00
_cell.angle_beta   90.00
_cell.angle_gamma   90.00
#
_symmetry.space_group_name_H-M   'P 1'
#
loop_
_entity.id
_entity.type
_entity.pdbx_description
1 polymer ?
#
loop_
_entity_poly.entity_id
_entity_poly.type
_entity_poly.pdbx_seq_one_letter_code
_entity_poly.pdbx_strand_id
1 'polypeptide(L)'
;KQNSPEEEAELNILKDLEKSVGQTSKKVEKVDGKLTGLKNGFLAKNLQAEALSKLDQRVKVAAEQFMKILEQMDAMSFPENFSDCRMKKKGLVKTVQACLAQCDKIETGISDHLAKLQSKNLSE
;
A
#
# COMPACT_ATOMS: atom_id res chain seq x y z
N LYS A 1 -19.09 0.13 -28.86
CA LYS A 1 -20.16 0.22 -27.85
C LYS A 1 -19.87 1.44 -27.00
N GLN A 2 -20.83 2.33 -26.80
CA GLN A 2 -20.67 3.47 -25.90
C GLN A 2 -21.40 3.15 -24.60
N ASN A 3 -20.75 3.40 -23.46
CA ASN A 3 -21.31 3.21 -22.13
C ASN A 3 -22.49 4.18 -21.93
N SER A 4 -23.45 3.81 -21.07
CA SER A 4 -24.54 4.74 -20.74
C SER A 4 -24.01 5.91 -19.89
N PRO A 5 -24.72 7.05 -19.81
CA PRO A 5 -24.32 8.16 -18.94
C PRO A 5 -24.11 7.74 -17.47
N GLU A 6 -24.95 6.82 -16.99
CA GLU A 6 -24.86 6.26 -15.64
C GLU A 6 -23.63 5.37 -15.46
N GLU A 7 -23.34 4.50 -16.44
CA GLU A 7 -22.14 3.66 -16.39
C GLU A 7 -20.86 4.52 -16.46
N GLU A 8 -20.84 5.60 -17.27
CA GLU A 8 -19.70 6.51 -17.33
C GLU A 8 -19.48 7.27 -16.02
N ALA A 9 -20.55 7.64 -15.31
CA ALA A 9 -20.45 8.27 -13.99
C ALA A 9 -19.77 7.32 -12.98
N GLU A 10 -20.20 6.05 -12.93
CA GLU A 10 -19.59 5.02 -12.07
C GLU A 10 -18.14 4.72 -12.46
N LEU A 11 -17.84 4.68 -13.76
CA LEU A 11 -16.47 4.52 -14.26
C LEU A 11 -15.56 5.67 -13.81
N ASN A 12 -16.06 6.90 -13.76
CA ASN A 12 -15.28 8.04 -13.29
C ASN A 12 -14.94 7.93 -11.80
N ILE A 13 -15.86 7.45 -10.97
CA ILE A 13 -15.58 7.15 -9.55
C ILE A 13 -14.46 6.10 -9.44
N LEU A 14 -14.54 5.01 -10.22
CA LEU A 14 -13.50 3.98 -10.23
C LEU A 14 -12.14 4.51 -10.72
N LYS A 15 -12.11 5.42 -11.70
CA LYS A 15 -10.88 6.09 -12.16
C LYS A 15 -10.26 6.97 -11.05
N ASP A 16 -11.07 7.63 -10.23
CA ASP A 16 -10.57 8.44 -9.13
C ASP A 16 -10.05 7.61 -7.96
N LEU A 17 -10.68 6.47 -7.67
CA LEU A 17 -10.12 5.47 -6.76
C LEU A 17 -8.78 4.93 -7.27
N GLU A 18 -8.68 4.61 -8.56
CA GLU A 18 -7.42 4.14 -9.17
C GLU A 18 -6.29 5.17 -9.03
N LYS A 19 -6.58 6.47 -9.21
CA LYS A 19 -5.61 7.53 -8.94
C LYS A 19 -5.16 7.53 -7.48
N SER A 20 -6.10 7.37 -6.55
CA SER A 20 -5.82 7.31 -5.11
C SER A 20 -4.95 6.10 -4.74
N VAL A 21 -5.25 4.93 -5.29
CA VAL A 21 -4.42 3.71 -5.17
C VAL A 21 -3.01 3.96 -5.71
N GLY A 22 -2.88 4.54 -6.90
CA GLY A 22 -1.59 4.87 -7.49
C GLY A 22 -0.76 5.86 -6.65
N GLN A 23 -1.40 6.87 -6.04
CA GLN A 23 -0.72 7.80 -5.15
C GLN A 23 -0.24 7.14 -3.86
N THR A 24 -1.05 6.28 -3.25
CA THR A 24 -0.67 5.53 -2.03
C THR A 24 0.43 4.52 -2.34
N SER A 25 0.37 3.82 -3.48
CA SER A 25 1.41 2.89 -3.92
C SER A 25 2.78 3.57 -4.06
N LYS A 26 2.83 4.76 -4.67
CA LYS A 26 4.07 5.58 -4.72
C LYS A 26 4.65 5.92 -3.35
N LYS A 27 3.82 6.00 -2.29
CA LYS A 27 4.32 6.20 -0.92
C LYS A 27 4.97 4.92 -0.41
N VAL A 28 4.36 3.76 -0.67
CA VAL A 28 4.92 2.43 -0.30
C VAL A 28 6.26 2.20 -0.99
N GLU A 29 6.38 2.48 -2.29
CA GLU A 29 7.66 2.38 -3.02
C GLU A 29 8.76 3.25 -2.40
N LYS A 30 8.42 4.48 -1.97
CA LYS A 30 9.37 5.36 -1.27
C LYS A 30 9.76 4.81 0.10
N VAL A 31 8.86 4.14 0.81
CA VAL A 31 9.19 3.49 2.08
C VAL A 31 10.13 2.31 1.84
N ASP A 32 9.85 1.47 0.85
CA ASP A 32 10.68 0.31 0.48
C ASP A 32 12.10 0.71 0.06
N GLY A 33 12.22 1.75 -0.76
CA GLY A 33 13.53 2.30 -1.16
C GLY A 33 14.32 2.82 0.04
N LYS A 34 13.66 3.50 0.99
CA LYS A 34 14.31 3.96 2.23
C LYS A 34 14.71 2.79 3.12
N LEU A 35 13.87 1.76 3.25
CA LEU A 35 14.20 0.55 4.00
C LEU A 35 15.43 -0.14 3.43
N THR A 36 15.49 -0.28 2.10
CA THR A 36 16.65 -0.84 1.40
C THR A 36 17.92 -0.01 1.67
N GLY A 37 17.81 1.32 1.60
CA GLY A 37 18.90 2.22 1.94
C GLY A 37 19.37 2.10 3.39
N LEU A 38 18.45 1.91 4.34
CA LEU A 38 18.80 1.69 5.75
C LEU A 38 19.48 0.34 5.98
N LYS A 39 19.02 -0.73 5.32
CA LYS A 39 19.62 -2.07 5.42
C LYS A 39 21.06 -2.11 4.93
N ASN A 40 21.37 -1.31 3.90
CA ASN A 40 22.69 -1.27 3.26
C ASN A 40 23.53 -0.05 3.68
N GLY A 41 23.01 0.80 4.57
CA GLY A 41 23.63 2.07 4.95
C GLY A 41 24.49 1.98 6.21
N PHE A 42 25.24 3.04 6.47
CA PHE A 42 26.21 3.15 7.57
C PHE A 42 25.73 4.02 8.74
N LEU A 43 24.43 4.30 8.85
CA LEU A 43 23.89 5.10 9.96
C LEU A 43 24.14 4.40 11.31
N ALA A 44 24.33 5.18 12.38
CA ALA A 44 24.45 4.65 13.73
C ALA A 44 23.18 3.88 14.15
N LYS A 45 23.32 2.83 14.98
CA LYS A 45 22.22 1.91 15.35
C LYS A 45 21.00 2.64 15.91
N ASN A 46 21.20 3.65 16.77
CA ASN A 46 20.13 4.46 17.35
C ASN A 46 19.37 5.26 16.28
N LEU A 47 20.08 5.89 15.34
CA LEU A 47 19.48 6.62 14.23
C LEU A 47 18.78 5.70 13.24
N GLN A 48 19.31 4.49 13.01
CA GLN A 48 18.62 3.47 12.22
C GLN A 48 17.30 3.05 12.86
N ALA A 49 17.30 2.76 14.17
CA ALA A 49 16.09 2.35 14.88
C ALA A 49 14.99 3.43 14.83
N GLU A 50 15.36 4.70 15.01
CA GLU A 50 14.41 5.82 14.88
C GLU A 50 13.87 5.95 13.45
N ALA A 51 14.74 5.83 12.44
CA ALA A 51 14.33 5.88 11.04
C ALA A 51 13.39 4.72 10.67
N LEU A 52 13.69 3.51 11.13
CA LEU A 52 12.85 2.31 10.94
C LEU A 52 11.48 2.47 11.60
N SER A 53 11.41 2.99 12.82
CA SER A 53 10.13 3.28 13.50
C SER A 53 9.27 4.28 12.71
N LYS A 54 9.89 5.31 12.12
CA LYS A 54 9.19 6.25 11.23
C LYS A 54 8.74 5.60 9.92
N LEU A 55 9.49 4.63 9.38
CA LEU A 55 9.08 3.88 8.20
C LEU A 55 7.91 2.92 8.51
N ASP A 56 7.94 2.27 9.67
CA ASP A 56 6.87 1.38 10.17
C ASP A 56 5.53 2.11 10.24
N GLN A 57 5.51 3.29 10.88
CA GLN A 57 4.30 4.10 10.93
C GLN A 57 3.80 4.52 9.54
N ARG A 58 4.72 4.81 8.60
CA ARG A 58 4.34 5.22 7.24
C ARG A 58 3.73 4.08 6.42
N VAL A 59 4.27 2.86 6.54
CA VAL A 59 3.71 1.70 5.85
C VAL A 59 2.36 1.31 6.44
N LYS A 60 2.20 1.35 7.77
CA LYS A 60 0.91 1.11 8.43
C LYS A 60 -0.18 2.09 7.99
N VAL A 61 0.14 3.38 7.92
CA VAL A 61 -0.79 4.39 7.39
C VAL A 61 -1.16 4.12 5.92
N ALA A 62 -0.21 3.70 5.10
CA ALA A 62 -0.50 3.35 3.70
C ALA A 62 -1.38 2.09 3.60
N ALA A 63 -1.11 1.06 4.41
CA ALA A 63 -1.94 -0.14 4.50
C ALA A 63 -3.38 0.19 4.93
N GLU A 64 -3.56 1.05 5.93
CA GLU A 64 -4.89 1.52 6.34
C GLU A 64 -5.62 2.27 5.23
N GLN A 65 -4.90 3.09 4.44
CA GLN A 65 -5.48 3.76 3.27
C GLN A 65 -5.96 2.75 2.22
N PHE A 66 -5.20 1.68 1.97
CA PHE A 66 -5.63 0.60 1.07
C PHE A 66 -6.83 -0.18 1.60
N MET A 67 -6.87 -0.48 2.90
CA MET A 67 -8.01 -1.15 3.53
C MET A 67 -9.30 -0.33 3.36
N LYS A 68 -9.25 1.00 3.60
CA LYS A 68 -10.41 1.88 3.38
C LYS A 68 -10.87 1.87 1.92
N ILE A 69 -9.95 1.80 0.97
CA ILE A 69 -10.30 1.70 -0.45
C ILE A 69 -10.94 0.34 -0.77
N LEU A 70 -10.45 -0.76 -0.18
CA LEU A 70 -11.10 -2.08 -0.33
C LEU A 70 -12.53 -2.06 0.23
N GLU A 71 -12.72 -1.53 1.43
CA GLU A 71 -14.04 -1.41 2.05
C GLU A 71 -15.00 -0.58 1.18
N GLN A 72 -14.53 0.56 0.66
CA GLN A 72 -15.30 1.38 -0.28
C GLN A 72 -15.66 0.61 -1.54
N MET A 73 -14.71 -0.14 -2.13
CA MET A 73 -15.00 -0.95 -3.31
C MET A 73 -15.96 -2.09 -2.99
N ASP A 74 -15.86 -2.76 -1.86
CA ASP A 74 -16.75 -3.85 -1.47
C ASP A 74 -18.19 -3.37 -1.30
N ALA A 75 -18.38 -2.13 -0.82
CA ALA A 75 -19.70 -1.49 -0.75
C ALA A 75 -20.28 -1.12 -2.14
N MET A 76 -19.46 -1.01 -3.19
CA MET A 76 -19.96 -0.73 -4.55
C MET A 76 -20.65 -1.95 -5.16
N SER A 77 -21.85 -1.76 -5.69
CA SER A 77 -22.57 -2.76 -6.47
C SER A 77 -22.93 -2.18 -7.84
N PHE A 78 -22.82 -3.00 -8.88
CA PHE A 78 -23.08 -2.57 -10.26
C PHE A 78 -24.10 -3.50 -10.93
N PRO A 79 -25.03 -2.95 -11.74
CA PRO A 79 -25.93 -3.74 -12.57
C PRO A 79 -25.20 -4.72 -13.49
N GLU A 80 -25.89 -5.78 -13.94
CA GLU A 80 -25.28 -6.78 -14.82
C GLU A 80 -24.87 -6.24 -16.19
N ASN A 81 -25.55 -5.22 -16.69
CA ASN A 81 -25.19 -4.58 -17.95
C ASN A 81 -23.95 -3.69 -17.85
N PHE A 82 -23.44 -3.38 -16.65
CA PHE A 82 -22.26 -2.54 -16.43
C PHE A 82 -20.98 -3.41 -16.42
N SER A 83 -20.69 -4.06 -17.55
CA SER A 83 -19.56 -5.00 -17.65
C SER A 83 -18.22 -4.32 -17.36
N ASP A 84 -18.07 -3.07 -17.77
CA ASP A 84 -16.79 -2.37 -17.72
C ASP A 84 -16.49 -1.93 -16.28
N CYS A 85 -17.49 -1.42 -15.55
CA CYS A 85 -17.38 -1.12 -14.12
C CYS A 85 -16.99 -2.37 -13.32
N ARG A 86 -17.67 -3.50 -13.55
CA ARG A 86 -17.40 -4.75 -12.82
C ARG A 86 -15.99 -5.27 -13.10
N MET A 87 -15.54 -5.22 -14.36
CA MET A 87 -14.19 -5.61 -14.74
C MET A 87 -13.15 -4.70 -14.10
N LYS A 88 -13.35 -3.37 -14.14
CA LYS A 88 -12.44 -2.39 -13.57
C LYS A 88 -12.34 -2.49 -12.05
N LYS A 89 -13.47 -2.62 -11.33
CA LYS A 89 -13.49 -2.89 -9.88
C LYS A 89 -12.70 -4.15 -9.54
N LYS A 90 -12.92 -5.25 -10.26
CA LYS A 90 -12.19 -6.51 -10.03
C LYS A 90 -10.68 -6.36 -10.23
N GLY A 91 -10.27 -5.62 -11.26
CA GLY A 91 -8.85 -5.29 -11.50
C GLY A 91 -8.27 -4.47 -10.34
N LEU A 92 -8.97 -3.42 -9.93
CA LEU A 92 -8.52 -2.54 -8.86
C LEU A 92 -8.42 -3.24 -7.50
N VAL A 93 -9.38 -4.11 -7.15
CA VAL A 93 -9.31 -4.98 -5.96
C VAL A 93 -8.01 -5.78 -5.93
N LYS A 94 -7.65 -6.43 -7.04
CA LYS A 94 -6.41 -7.21 -7.14
C LYS A 94 -5.17 -6.32 -6.97
N THR A 95 -5.17 -5.14 -7.57
CA THR A 95 -4.06 -4.18 -7.42
C THR A 95 -3.90 -3.75 -5.97
N VAL A 96 -5.00 -3.41 -5.28
CA VAL A 96 -4.96 -2.99 -3.88
C VAL A 96 -4.47 -4.13 -2.98
N GLN A 97 -4.95 -5.36 -3.20
CA GLN A 97 -4.48 -6.54 -2.47
C GLN A 97 -2.98 -6.81 -2.68
N ALA A 98 -2.47 -6.62 -3.90
CA ALA A 98 -1.04 -6.73 -4.18
C ALA A 98 -0.23 -5.63 -3.44
N CYS A 99 -0.75 -4.40 -3.37
CA CYS A 99 -0.13 -3.33 -2.59
C CYS A 99 -0.13 -3.61 -1.08
N LEU A 100 -1.20 -4.21 -0.54
CA LEU A 100 -1.25 -4.63 0.87
C LEU A 100 -0.21 -5.72 1.16
N ALA A 101 -0.09 -6.73 0.31
CA ALA A 101 0.95 -7.75 0.45
C ALA A 101 2.37 -7.16 0.40
N GLN A 102 2.57 -6.09 -0.39
CA GLN A 102 3.82 -5.33 -0.39
C GLN A 102 4.04 -4.58 0.94
N CYS A 103 2.99 -4.00 1.53
CA CYS A 103 3.06 -3.38 2.86
C CYS A 103 3.49 -4.41 3.92
N ASP A 104 2.87 -5.58 3.94
CA ASP A 104 3.20 -6.66 4.90
C ASP A 104 4.67 -7.10 4.79
N LYS A 105 5.18 -7.21 3.56
CA LYS A 105 6.58 -7.55 3.30
C LYS A 105 7.53 -6.47 3.83
N ILE A 106 7.17 -5.20 3.66
CA ILE A 106 7.96 -4.06 4.17
C ILE A 106 7.92 -4.04 5.70
N GLU A 107 6.76 -4.21 6.32
CA GLU A 107 6.59 -4.28 7.78
C GLU A 107 7.42 -5.40 8.40
N THR A 108 7.37 -6.60 7.80
CA THR A 108 8.21 -7.74 8.18
C THR A 108 9.69 -7.36 8.06
N GLY A 109 10.07 -6.77 6.93
CA GLY A 109 11.45 -6.35 6.67
C GLY A 109 11.97 -5.26 7.61
N ILE A 110 11.10 -4.40 8.14
CA ILE A 110 11.41 -3.40 9.16
C ILE A 110 11.60 -4.09 10.51
N SER A 111 10.65 -4.94 10.90
CA SER A 111 10.66 -5.68 12.17
C SER A 111 11.91 -6.55 12.30
N ASP A 112 12.26 -7.29 11.24
CA ASP A 112 13.48 -8.11 11.18
C ASP A 112 14.75 -7.28 11.38
N HIS A 113 14.81 -6.09 10.79
CA HIS A 113 15.99 -5.23 10.89
C HIS A 113 16.09 -4.59 12.28
N LEU A 114 14.96 -4.18 12.87
CA LEU A 114 14.91 -3.72 14.27
C LEU A 114 15.39 -4.82 15.23
N ALA A 115 14.93 -6.05 15.07
CA ALA A 115 15.35 -7.18 15.90
C ALA A 115 16.87 -7.43 15.79
N LYS A 116 17.47 -7.32 14.59
CA LYS A 116 18.92 -7.44 14.37
C LYS A 116 19.73 -6.34 15.04
N LEU A 117 19.18 -5.12 15.13
CA LEU A 117 19.84 -4.02 15.83
C LEU A 117 19.86 -4.25 17.35
N GLN A 118 18.81 -4.87 17.90
CA GLN A 118 18.68 -5.17 19.33
C GLN A 118 19.49 -6.40 19.76
N SER A 119 19.52 -7.47 18.96
CA SER A 119 20.26 -8.69 19.30
C SER A 119 21.78 -8.48 19.40
N LYS A 120 22.32 -7.53 18.62
CA LYS A 120 23.73 -7.14 18.68
C LYS A 120 24.12 -6.32 19.93
N ASN A 121 23.19 -5.99 20.83
CA ASN A 121 23.50 -5.26 22.08
C ASN A 121 23.54 -6.18 23.32
N LEU A 122 23.24 -7.48 23.18
CA LEU A 122 23.29 -8.48 24.26
C LEU A 122 24.60 -9.27 24.28
N SER A 123 25.63 -8.80 23.57
CA SER A 123 26.92 -9.50 23.41
C SER A 123 28.13 -8.60 23.67
N GLU A 124 27.96 -7.48 24.37
CA GLU A 124 29.04 -6.62 24.86
C GLU A 124 29.05 -6.58 26.38
#